data_AF-A0A965PET8-F1
#
_entry.id   AF-A0A965PET8-F1
#
_cell.length_a   1.000
_cell.length_b   1.000
_cell.length_c   1.000
_cell.angle_alpha   90.00
_cell.angle_beta   90.00
_cell.angle_gamma   90.00
#
_symmetry.space_group_name_H-M   'P 1'
#
loop_
_entity.id
_entity.type
_entity.pdbx_description
1 polymer ?
#
loop_
_entity_poly.entity_id
_entity_poly.type
_entity_poly.pdbx_seq_one_letter_code
_entity_poly.pdbx_strand_id
1 'polypeptide(L)'
;MNFAMNPSRDVTLRNDMISRDLTGYSYEPIPEEIRKTIPVEKAKEYTQPQQAPKAVEYDFIEEKEPMKQEQDPLSIAALKTIDWEARKDKQGNVQVYKLPTGDMGGSFEVAGINDKYHPDAFKRIASLPAQERAQAAAQYVKEYTSPFVNKLPEPIRPFAQDLAFNRGMGGATKYIQQGLNALGQKVVVDGGLGPKTLAAINQVDPRALMRAASQAQLNDEYKMAQANPARKKFIGGLENRIRNRLASFGV
;
A
#
# COMPACT_ATOMS: atom_id res chain seq x y z
N MET A 1 9.74 15.68 35.69
CA MET A 1 8.75 15.86 34.61
C MET A 1 9.50 15.92 33.30
N ASN A 2 9.40 14.92 32.44
CA ASN A 2 9.93 14.98 31.07
C ASN A 2 8.96 14.26 30.15
N PHE A 3 8.43 15.02 29.20
CA PHE A 3 7.43 14.58 28.23
C PHE A 3 8.07 13.66 27.19
N ALA A 4 7.49 12.47 27.03
CA ALA A 4 7.82 11.56 25.94
C ALA A 4 7.32 12.14 24.61
N MET A 5 8.25 12.39 23.69
CA MET A 5 7.98 12.70 22.29
C MET A 5 7.09 11.60 21.69
N ASN A 6 5.94 12.01 21.16
CA ASN A 6 4.99 11.16 20.47
C ASN A 6 5.48 10.95 19.02
N PRO A 7 5.89 9.73 18.62
CA PRO A 7 6.40 9.48 17.26
C PRO A 7 5.32 9.50 16.16
N SER A 8 4.06 9.82 16.50
CA SER A 8 2.95 9.90 15.53
C SER A 8 2.89 11.21 14.73
N ARG A 9 3.96 12.02 14.75
CA ARG A 9 4.09 13.26 13.98
C ARG A 9 5.33 13.29 13.09
N ASP A 10 5.92 12.13 12.81
CA ASP A 10 7.05 12.07 11.91
C ASP A 10 6.59 12.01 10.44
N VAL A 11 6.78 13.13 9.73
CA VAL A 11 6.50 13.30 8.30
C VAL A 11 7.78 13.06 7.47
N THR A 12 8.90 12.64 8.08
CA THR A 12 10.21 12.57 7.41
C THR A 12 10.55 11.22 6.76
N LEU A 13 9.61 10.27 6.67
CA LEU A 13 9.80 9.06 5.82
C LEU A 13 9.39 9.27 4.35
N ARG A 14 9.28 10.52 3.88
CA ARG A 14 8.84 10.85 2.51
C ARG A 14 9.95 11.19 1.52
N ASN A 15 11.21 11.20 1.94
CA ASN A 15 12.35 11.33 1.05
C ASN A 15 13.35 10.24 1.40
N ASP A 16 13.52 9.25 0.52
CA ASP A 16 14.82 9.05 -0.13
C ASP A 16 14.87 7.79 -1.02
N MET A 17 15.44 8.05 -2.21
CA MET A 17 16.39 7.21 -2.94
C MET A 17 16.01 5.76 -3.29
N ILE A 18 15.40 5.60 -4.47
CA ILE A 18 15.91 4.62 -5.45
C ILE A 18 15.93 5.31 -6.83
N SER A 19 17.10 5.84 -7.16
CA SER A 19 17.45 6.43 -8.46
C SER A 19 17.51 5.35 -9.55
N ARG A 20 16.92 5.68 -10.71
CA ARG A 20 17.44 5.60 -12.10
C ARG A 20 18.29 4.44 -12.64
N ASP A 21 18.83 3.54 -11.82
CA ASP A 21 19.95 2.67 -12.22
C ASP A 21 19.56 1.20 -12.49
N LEU A 22 18.27 0.86 -12.56
CA LEU A 22 17.83 -0.54 -12.58
C LEU A 22 17.06 -1.03 -13.81
N THR A 23 16.70 -0.18 -14.78
CA THR A 23 15.82 -0.66 -15.88
C THR A 23 16.33 -0.48 -17.31
N GLY A 24 17.37 0.31 -17.60
CA GLY A 24 18.00 0.32 -18.94
C GLY A 24 17.11 0.66 -20.16
N TYR A 25 15.82 0.96 -19.99
CA TYR A 25 14.88 1.22 -21.08
C TYR A 25 14.49 2.71 -21.13
N SER A 26 14.49 3.28 -22.34
CA SER A 26 14.02 4.63 -22.65
C SER A 26 12.50 4.72 -22.51
N TYR A 27 12.02 5.69 -21.72
CA TYR A 27 10.60 5.91 -21.41
C TYR A 27 9.80 6.39 -22.63
N GLU A 28 8.62 5.80 -22.85
CA GLU A 28 7.59 6.38 -23.72
C GLU A 28 6.91 7.58 -23.05
N PRO A 29 6.46 8.59 -23.81
CA PRO A 29 5.85 9.78 -23.24
C PRO A 29 4.48 9.50 -22.63
N ILE A 30 4.26 10.13 -21.47
CA ILE A 30 2.98 10.16 -20.74
C ILE A 30 1.82 10.51 -21.70
N PRO A 31 0.67 9.82 -21.63
CA PRO A 31 -0.54 10.13 -22.40
C PRO A 31 -0.91 11.62 -22.37
N GLU A 32 -1.34 12.14 -23.51
CA GLU A 32 -1.47 13.58 -23.75
C GLU A 32 -2.53 14.25 -22.85
N GLU A 33 -3.51 13.49 -22.37
CA GLU A 33 -4.54 13.98 -21.44
C GLU A 33 -3.97 14.31 -20.06
N ILE A 34 -2.87 13.66 -19.66
CA ILE A 34 -2.17 13.85 -18.38
C ILE A 34 -1.16 15.01 -18.47
N ARG A 35 -0.61 15.28 -19.67
CA ARG A 35 0.32 16.40 -19.90
C ARG A 35 -0.33 17.77 -19.68
N LYS A 36 -1.64 17.93 -19.93
CA LYS A 36 -2.31 19.24 -19.99
C LYS A 36 -2.63 19.87 -18.63
N THR A 37 -2.43 19.19 -17.52
CA THR A 37 -2.82 19.67 -16.17
C THR A 37 -1.65 19.86 -15.19
N ILE A 38 -0.41 19.67 -15.65
CA ILE A 38 0.79 19.80 -14.81
C ILE A 38 1.67 20.93 -15.36
N PRO A 39 1.98 21.99 -14.60
CA PRO A 39 2.99 22.95 -15.02
C PRO A 39 4.36 22.26 -15.12
N VAL A 40 4.98 22.37 -16.30
CA VAL A 40 6.33 21.88 -16.58
C VAL A 40 7.32 22.85 -15.94
N GLU A 41 7.93 22.48 -14.81
CA GLU A 41 9.16 23.14 -14.39
C GLU A 41 10.31 22.65 -15.28
N LYS A 42 11.00 23.61 -15.93
CA LYS A 42 12.15 23.35 -16.80
C LYS A 42 13.24 22.62 -16.01
N ALA A 43 13.70 21.48 -16.53
CA ALA A 43 14.89 20.81 -16.07
C ALA A 43 16.07 21.81 -16.05
N LYS A 44 16.70 21.98 -14.90
CA LYS A 44 17.94 22.76 -14.78
C LYS A 44 19.08 21.93 -15.36
N GLU A 45 19.77 22.49 -16.36
CA GLU A 45 21.02 21.97 -16.89
C GLU A 45 22.10 22.01 -15.79
N TYR A 46 22.78 20.88 -15.59
CA TYR A 46 24.01 20.80 -14.80
C TYR A 46 25.13 20.32 -15.72
N THR A 47 26.20 21.11 -15.82
CA THR A 47 27.39 20.81 -16.62
C THR A 47 28.62 20.62 -15.71
N GLN A 48 29.28 19.46 -15.87
CA GLN A 48 30.70 19.09 -15.60
C GLN A 48 31.22 18.92 -14.15
N PRO A 49 32.36 18.20 -13.92
CA PRO A 49 32.89 17.00 -14.60
C PRO A 49 33.32 15.89 -13.59
N GLN A 50 33.33 14.61 -13.99
CA GLN A 50 33.95 13.52 -13.20
C GLN A 50 34.91 12.68 -14.05
N GLN A 51 36.07 12.38 -13.48
CA GLN A 51 37.20 11.66 -14.09
C GLN A 51 36.83 10.21 -14.45
N ALA A 52 37.41 9.72 -15.54
CA ALA A 52 37.23 8.36 -16.03
C ALA A 52 37.71 7.31 -15.01
N PRO A 53 36.87 6.35 -14.57
CA PRO A 53 37.35 5.18 -13.87
C PRO A 53 38.05 4.22 -14.84
N LYS A 54 39.07 3.52 -14.35
CA LYS A 54 39.82 2.50 -15.09
C LYS A 54 38.91 1.31 -15.48
N ALA A 55 39.20 0.72 -16.63
CA ALA A 55 38.52 -0.46 -17.15
C ALA A 55 38.61 -1.62 -16.15
N VAL A 56 37.44 -2.07 -15.68
CA VAL A 56 37.27 -3.36 -15.01
C VAL A 56 36.68 -4.30 -16.07
N GLU A 57 37.38 -5.39 -16.31
CA GLU A 57 36.95 -6.48 -17.18
C GLU A 57 35.81 -7.23 -16.48
N TYR A 58 34.63 -7.26 -17.09
CA TYR A 58 33.46 -7.94 -16.55
C TYR A 58 33.32 -9.31 -17.20
N ASP A 59 33.49 -10.37 -16.41
CA ASP A 59 33.10 -11.72 -16.82
C ASP A 59 31.58 -11.77 -17.03
N PHE A 60 31.17 -12.27 -18.20
CA PHE A 60 29.77 -12.53 -18.51
C PHE A 60 29.24 -13.60 -17.55
N ILE A 61 28.35 -13.17 -16.64
CA ILE A 61 27.52 -14.10 -15.88
C ILE A 61 26.37 -14.50 -16.80
N GLU A 62 26.32 -15.78 -17.18
CA GLU A 62 25.22 -16.39 -17.92
C GLU A 62 23.87 -16.02 -17.28
N GLU A 63 22.95 -15.50 -18.10
CA GLU A 63 21.56 -15.27 -17.72
C GLU A 63 20.96 -16.58 -17.21
N LYS A 64 20.73 -16.65 -15.90
CA LYS A 64 19.99 -17.78 -15.33
C LYS A 64 18.58 -17.77 -15.93
N GLU A 65 18.18 -18.93 -16.45
CA GLU A 65 16.88 -19.23 -17.03
C GLU A 65 15.69 -18.57 -16.32
N PRO A 66 14.59 -18.25 -17.03
CA PRO A 66 13.45 -17.53 -16.47
C PRO A 66 12.98 -18.18 -15.17
N MET A 67 13.12 -17.44 -14.06
CA MET A 67 12.66 -17.87 -12.74
C MET A 67 11.20 -18.34 -12.85
N LYS A 68 10.96 -19.62 -12.58
CA LYS A 68 9.65 -20.10 -12.14
C LYS A 68 9.34 -19.38 -10.84
N GLN A 69 8.54 -18.32 -10.91
CA GLN A 69 8.06 -17.58 -9.73
C GLN A 69 7.11 -18.48 -8.93
N GLU A 70 7.62 -19.20 -7.93
CA GLU A 70 6.80 -19.53 -6.77
C GLU A 70 6.36 -18.19 -6.15
N GLN A 71 5.10 -17.81 -6.37
CA GLN A 71 4.58 -16.53 -5.89
C GLN A 71 4.44 -16.58 -4.36
N ASP A 72 5.31 -15.84 -3.67
CA ASP A 72 5.24 -15.62 -2.22
C ASP A 72 3.80 -15.24 -1.80
N PRO A 73 3.25 -15.82 -0.71
CA PRO A 73 1.89 -15.54 -0.22
C PRO A 73 1.53 -14.05 -0.12
N LEU A 74 2.47 -13.18 0.20
CA LEU A 74 2.24 -11.74 0.26
C LEU A 74 2.14 -11.06 -1.11
N SER A 75 2.72 -11.66 -2.14
CA SER A 75 2.57 -11.19 -3.53
C SER A 75 1.20 -11.59 -4.06
N ILE A 76 0.74 -12.81 -3.74
CA ILE A 76 -0.61 -13.29 -4.06
C ILE A 76 -1.67 -12.44 -3.35
N ALA A 77 -1.47 -12.16 -2.06
CA ALA A 77 -2.38 -11.33 -1.28
C ALA A 77 -2.48 -9.91 -1.85
N ALA A 78 -1.35 -9.29 -2.19
CA ALA A 78 -1.33 -7.98 -2.82
C ALA A 78 -2.05 -7.97 -4.17
N LEU A 79 -1.81 -8.96 -5.05
CA LEU A 79 -2.54 -9.09 -6.32
C LEU A 79 -4.05 -9.20 -6.10
N LYS A 80 -4.48 -9.96 -5.09
CA LYS A 80 -5.90 -10.10 -4.74
C LYS A 80 -6.51 -8.78 -4.24
N THR A 81 -5.76 -8.00 -3.47
CA THR A 81 -6.16 -6.62 -3.08
C THR A 81 -6.30 -5.73 -4.32
N ILE A 82 -5.36 -5.79 -5.27
CA ILE A 82 -5.44 -5.04 -6.53
C ILE A 82 -6.68 -5.44 -7.33
N ASP A 83 -7.01 -6.72 -7.41
CA ASP A 83 -8.20 -7.19 -8.14
C ASP A 83 -9.52 -6.65 -7.58
N TRP A 84 -9.59 -6.36 -6.27
CA TRP A 84 -10.77 -5.76 -5.65
C TRP A 84 -10.84 -4.24 -5.81
N GLU A 85 -9.69 -3.56 -5.75
CA GLU A 85 -9.60 -2.09 -5.81
C GLU A 85 -9.59 -1.57 -7.26
N ALA A 86 -9.12 -2.38 -8.21
CA ALA A 86 -8.91 -1.94 -9.57
C ALA A 86 -10.22 -1.84 -10.36
N ARG A 87 -10.39 -0.72 -11.05
CA ARG A 87 -11.22 -0.68 -12.25
C ARG A 87 -10.45 -1.32 -13.39
N LYS A 88 -11.15 -2.11 -14.20
CA LYS A 88 -10.58 -2.80 -15.35
C LYS A 88 -11.13 -2.20 -16.65
N ASP A 89 -10.28 -2.10 -17.67
CA ASP A 89 -10.68 -1.74 -19.03
C ASP A 89 -11.44 -2.90 -19.71
N LYS A 90 -11.82 -2.71 -20.99
CA LYS A 90 -12.57 -3.72 -21.75
C LYS A 90 -11.77 -5.01 -21.98
N GLN A 91 -10.45 -4.94 -21.88
CA GLN A 91 -9.52 -6.04 -22.03
C GLN A 91 -9.20 -6.71 -20.68
N GLY A 92 -9.75 -6.21 -19.57
CA GLY A 92 -9.53 -6.74 -18.23
C GLY A 92 -8.29 -6.19 -17.53
N ASN A 93 -7.60 -5.21 -18.11
CA ASN A 93 -6.39 -4.65 -17.52
C ASN A 93 -6.71 -3.53 -16.52
N VAL A 94 -5.86 -3.34 -15.52
CA VAL A 94 -6.00 -2.27 -14.54
C VAL A 94 -5.91 -0.90 -15.22
N GLN A 95 -6.96 -0.09 -15.07
CA GLN A 95 -7.03 1.24 -15.67
C GLN A 95 -6.68 2.34 -14.66
N VAL A 96 -6.09 3.42 -15.17
CA VAL A 96 -5.97 4.69 -14.46
C VAL A 96 -7.27 5.46 -14.64
N TYR A 97 -7.81 6.04 -13.57
CA TYR A 97 -9.06 6.81 -13.68
C TYR A 97 -9.09 8.01 -12.75
N LYS A 98 -9.97 8.97 -13.09
CA LYS A 98 -10.20 10.18 -12.30
C LYS A 98 -11.05 9.86 -11.06
N LEU A 99 -10.57 10.29 -9.91
CA LEU A 99 -11.31 10.18 -8.66
C LEU A 99 -12.54 11.10 -8.65
N PRO A 100 -13.67 10.67 -8.08
CA PRO A 100 -14.80 11.55 -7.83
C PRO A 100 -14.40 12.75 -6.96
N THR A 101 -15.03 13.89 -7.19
CA THR A 101 -14.83 15.06 -6.34
C THR A 101 -15.19 14.73 -4.88
N GLY A 102 -14.26 15.02 -3.96
CA GLY A 102 -14.45 14.78 -2.53
C GLY A 102 -13.96 13.43 -2.02
N ASP A 103 -13.35 12.59 -2.86
CA ASP A 103 -12.79 11.28 -2.43
C ASP A 103 -11.46 11.39 -1.64
N MET A 104 -11.01 12.62 -1.37
CA MET A 104 -9.83 12.96 -0.56
C MET A 104 -8.48 12.36 -1.02
N GLY A 105 -8.47 11.51 -2.05
CA GLY A 105 -7.30 10.84 -2.64
C GLY A 105 -6.58 11.62 -3.73
N GLY A 106 -7.05 12.82 -4.08
CA GLY A 106 -6.47 13.64 -5.14
C GLY A 106 -7.26 13.56 -6.43
N SER A 107 -6.57 13.54 -7.59
CA SER A 107 -7.22 13.65 -8.89
C SER A 107 -7.36 12.31 -9.60
N PHE A 108 -6.36 11.43 -9.48
CA PHE A 108 -6.31 10.16 -10.18
C PHE A 108 -5.84 9.02 -9.28
N GLU A 109 -6.23 7.80 -9.65
CA GLU A 109 -5.73 6.59 -9.03
C GLU A 109 -5.58 5.41 -10.01
N VAL A 110 -4.78 4.43 -9.58
CA VAL A 110 -4.62 3.12 -10.20
C VAL A 110 -4.67 2.06 -9.09
N ALA A 111 -5.73 1.27 -9.06
CA ALA A 111 -5.95 0.22 -8.05
C ALA A 111 -5.71 0.67 -6.58
N GLY A 112 -6.34 1.78 -6.18
CA GLY A 112 -6.20 2.36 -4.83
C GLY A 112 -4.91 3.16 -4.59
N ILE A 113 -3.97 3.18 -5.54
CA ILE A 113 -2.74 3.98 -5.49
C ILE A 113 -3.03 5.33 -6.15
N ASN A 114 -3.15 6.39 -5.35
CA ASN A 114 -3.53 7.72 -5.83
C ASN A 114 -2.39 8.75 -5.85
N ASP A 115 -2.59 9.81 -6.63
CA ASP A 115 -1.62 10.87 -6.85
C ASP A 115 -1.34 11.78 -5.63
N LYS A 116 -2.15 11.72 -4.58
CA LYS A 116 -1.97 12.53 -3.37
C LYS A 116 -1.15 11.84 -2.29
N TYR A 117 -1.47 10.59 -1.98
CA TYR A 117 -0.85 9.84 -0.89
C TYR A 117 0.32 8.98 -1.38
N HIS A 118 0.32 8.60 -2.66
CA HIS A 118 1.34 7.75 -3.28
C HIS A 118 1.82 8.33 -4.64
N PRO A 119 2.24 9.61 -4.69
CA PRO A 119 2.46 10.34 -5.94
C PRO A 119 3.46 9.66 -6.89
N ASP A 120 4.59 9.19 -6.38
CA ASP A 120 5.64 8.61 -7.22
C ASP A 120 5.29 7.20 -7.68
N ALA A 121 4.67 6.41 -6.81
CA ALA A 121 4.16 5.09 -7.17
C ALA A 121 3.05 5.19 -8.21
N PHE A 122 2.12 6.14 -8.03
CA PHE A 122 1.07 6.44 -9.01
C PHE A 122 1.68 6.80 -10.36
N LYS A 123 2.60 7.76 -10.42
CA LYS A 123 3.26 8.17 -11.68
C LYS A 123 3.94 6.99 -12.37
N ARG A 124 4.71 6.20 -11.63
CA ARG A 124 5.41 5.02 -12.14
C ARG A 124 4.41 4.01 -12.72
N ILE A 125 3.41 3.58 -11.95
CA ILE A 125 2.47 2.54 -12.37
C ILE A 125 1.57 3.04 -13.50
N ALA A 126 1.10 4.29 -13.44
CA ALA A 126 0.26 4.87 -14.49
C ALA A 126 0.98 4.95 -15.84
N SER A 127 2.32 5.11 -15.85
CA SER A 127 3.13 5.13 -17.07
C SER A 127 3.39 3.75 -17.69
N LEU A 128 3.07 2.65 -17.01
CA LEU A 128 3.27 1.31 -17.54
C LEU A 128 2.19 0.93 -18.57
N PRO A 129 2.51 -0.01 -19.50
CA PRO A 129 1.52 -0.70 -20.32
C PRO A 129 0.42 -1.30 -19.44
N ALA A 130 -0.84 -1.24 -19.90
CA ALA A 130 -1.99 -1.61 -19.07
C ALA A 130 -1.89 -3.03 -18.48
N GLN A 131 -1.35 -3.98 -19.26
CA GLN A 131 -1.13 -5.37 -18.86
C GLN A 131 -0.15 -5.55 -17.68
N GLU A 132 0.75 -4.60 -17.44
CA GLU A 132 1.80 -4.70 -16.41
C GLU A 132 1.39 -4.04 -15.09
N ARG A 133 0.37 -3.17 -15.12
CA ARG A 133 -0.02 -2.34 -13.97
C ARG A 133 -0.45 -3.17 -12.76
N ALA A 134 -1.12 -4.30 -12.97
CA ALA A 134 -1.59 -5.15 -11.88
C ALA A 134 -0.44 -5.69 -11.04
N GLN A 135 0.59 -6.24 -11.71
CA GLN A 135 1.77 -6.79 -11.04
C GLN A 135 2.60 -5.67 -10.39
N ALA A 136 2.78 -4.54 -11.08
CA ALA A 136 3.51 -3.40 -10.54
C ALA A 136 2.83 -2.77 -9.32
N ALA A 137 1.49 -2.73 -9.31
CA ALA A 137 0.71 -2.26 -8.17
C ALA A 137 0.79 -3.24 -6.99
N ALA A 138 0.68 -4.55 -7.24
CA ALA A 138 0.82 -5.56 -6.20
C ALA A 138 2.22 -5.53 -5.56
N GLN A 139 3.26 -5.41 -6.38
CA GLN A 139 4.63 -5.27 -5.89
C GLN A 139 4.78 -4.03 -5.00
N TYR A 140 4.22 -2.90 -5.42
CA TYR A 140 4.21 -1.68 -4.61
C TYR A 140 3.50 -1.87 -3.26
N VAL A 141 2.31 -2.49 -3.25
CA VAL A 141 1.56 -2.77 -2.02
C VAL A 141 2.39 -3.62 -1.06
N LYS A 142 3.05 -4.65 -1.57
CA LYS A 142 3.94 -5.51 -0.79
C LYS A 142 5.09 -4.72 -0.17
N GLU A 143 5.81 -3.94 -0.97
CA GLU A 143 6.96 -3.14 -0.52
C GLU A 143 6.53 -2.09 0.51
N TYR A 144 5.48 -1.33 0.20
CA TYR A 144 4.94 -0.26 1.03
C TYR A 144 4.52 -0.77 2.42
N THR A 145 3.95 -1.98 2.50
CA THR A 145 3.47 -2.56 3.75
C THR A 145 4.52 -3.39 4.49
N SER A 146 5.64 -3.72 3.85
CA SER A 146 6.67 -4.60 4.42
C SER A 146 7.23 -4.16 5.79
N PRO A 147 7.46 -2.86 6.10
CA PRO A 147 7.98 -2.46 7.41
C PRO A 147 7.03 -2.76 8.58
N PHE A 148 5.74 -2.93 8.28
CA PHE A 148 4.69 -3.30 9.23
C PHE A 148 4.46 -4.81 9.24
N VAL A 149 4.23 -5.40 8.07
CA VAL A 149 3.85 -6.82 7.91
C VAL A 149 4.94 -7.77 8.38
N ASN A 150 6.22 -7.43 8.16
CA ASN A 150 7.36 -8.29 8.55
C ASN A 150 7.48 -8.47 10.06
N LYS A 151 6.89 -7.59 10.87
CA LYS A 151 6.89 -7.67 12.34
C LYS A 151 5.79 -8.58 12.89
N LEU A 152 4.82 -8.96 12.07
CA LEU A 152 3.65 -9.72 12.50
C LEU A 152 3.88 -11.24 12.34
N PRO A 153 3.18 -12.07 13.12
CA PRO A 153 3.13 -13.51 12.89
C PRO A 153 2.59 -13.83 11.50
N GLU A 154 3.18 -14.82 10.83
CA GLU A 154 2.85 -15.21 9.45
C GLU A 154 1.35 -15.34 9.16
N PRO A 155 0.54 -16.01 10.01
CA PRO A 155 -0.87 -16.27 9.69
C PRO A 155 -1.74 -15.02 9.51
N ILE A 156 -1.34 -13.88 10.09
CA ILE A 156 -2.10 -12.63 9.97
C ILE A 156 -1.53 -11.68 8.92
N ARG A 157 -0.36 -11.99 8.32
CA ARG A 157 0.35 -11.06 7.43
C ARG A 157 -0.46 -10.68 6.18
N PRO A 158 -1.11 -11.61 5.44
CA PRO A 158 -1.92 -11.25 4.26
C PRO A 158 -3.07 -10.30 4.62
N PHE A 159 -3.77 -10.57 5.72
CA PHE A 159 -4.83 -9.70 6.22
C PHE A 159 -4.30 -8.33 6.62
N ALA A 160 -3.19 -8.29 7.34
CA ALA A 160 -2.57 -7.06 7.82
C ALA A 160 -2.02 -6.21 6.67
N GLN A 161 -1.55 -6.82 5.58
CA GLN A 161 -1.11 -6.14 4.37
C GLN A 161 -2.26 -5.32 3.75
N ASP A 162 -3.38 -5.97 3.44
CA ASP A 162 -4.56 -5.29 2.88
C ASP A 162 -5.06 -4.19 3.82
N LEU A 163 -5.18 -4.50 5.12
CA LEU A 163 -5.64 -3.54 6.11
C LEU A 163 -4.71 -2.32 6.21
N ALA A 164 -3.39 -2.52 6.17
CA ALA A 164 -2.40 -1.45 6.23
C ALA A 164 -2.35 -0.62 4.94
N PHE A 165 -2.53 -1.22 3.78
CA PHE A 165 -2.66 -0.47 2.53
C PHE A 165 -3.90 0.44 2.58
N ASN A 166 -5.03 -0.10 3.04
CA ASN A 166 -6.31 0.61 3.08
C ASN A 166 -6.44 1.66 4.19
N ARG A 167 -5.74 1.49 5.32
CA ARG A 167 -5.90 2.32 6.53
C ARG A 167 -4.61 2.98 7.02
N GLY A 168 -3.51 2.76 6.33
CA GLY A 168 -2.18 3.03 6.85
C GLY A 168 -1.82 2.09 8.01
N MET A 169 -0.53 2.02 8.32
CA MET A 169 0.01 1.12 9.35
C MET A 169 -0.55 1.45 10.75
N GLY A 170 -0.68 2.74 11.08
CA GLY A 170 -1.25 3.18 12.36
C GLY A 170 -2.75 2.87 12.49
N GLY A 171 -3.52 3.07 11.41
CA GLY A 171 -4.93 2.70 11.37
C GLY A 171 -5.14 1.19 11.49
N ALA A 172 -4.36 0.40 10.74
CA ALA A 172 -4.36 -1.05 10.84
C ALA A 172 -4.04 -1.53 12.26
N THR A 173 -3.02 -0.94 12.87
CA THR A 173 -2.63 -1.28 14.25
C THR A 173 -3.75 -0.98 15.24
N LYS A 174 -4.46 0.14 15.10
CA LYS A 174 -5.60 0.46 15.98
C LYS A 174 -6.71 -0.58 15.90
N TYR A 175 -7.08 -1.02 14.69
CA TYR A 175 -8.09 -2.06 14.53
C TYR A 175 -7.64 -3.41 15.09
N ILE A 176 -6.36 -3.75 14.95
CA ILE A 176 -5.78 -4.96 15.58
C ILE A 176 -5.84 -4.82 17.12
N GLN A 177 -5.45 -3.68 17.70
CA GLN A 177 -5.50 -3.42 19.14
C GLN A 177 -6.93 -3.48 19.69
N GLN A 178 -7.90 -2.89 18.98
CA GLN A 178 -9.32 -3.00 19.33
C GLN A 178 -9.80 -4.46 19.27
N GLY A 179 -9.40 -5.21 18.25
CA GLY A 179 -9.69 -6.64 18.12
C GLY A 179 -9.10 -7.47 19.26
N LEU A 180 -7.85 -7.21 19.65
CA LEU A 180 -7.20 -7.85 20.81
C LEU A 180 -7.99 -7.60 22.09
N ASN A 181 -8.38 -6.35 22.35
CA ASN A 181 -9.18 -6.01 23.53
C ASN A 181 -10.55 -6.69 23.53
N ALA A 182 -11.19 -6.83 22.36
CA ALA A 182 -12.44 -7.58 22.23
C ALA A 182 -12.27 -9.09 22.52
N LEU A 183 -11.06 -9.62 22.38
CA LEU A 183 -10.68 -11.00 22.72
C LEU A 183 -10.14 -11.13 24.16
N GLY A 184 -10.29 -10.10 24.99
CA GLY A 184 -9.91 -10.14 26.42
C GLY A 184 -8.45 -9.80 26.70
N GLN A 185 -7.65 -9.45 25.69
CA GLN A 185 -6.32 -8.89 25.91
C GLN A 185 -6.42 -7.47 26.48
N LYS A 186 -5.32 -6.96 27.06
CA LYS A 186 -5.26 -5.60 27.64
C LYS A 186 -4.15 -4.80 26.97
N VAL A 187 -4.46 -4.17 25.85
CA VAL A 187 -3.55 -3.30 25.11
C VAL A 187 -4.12 -1.90 24.94
N VAL A 188 -3.23 -0.90 24.93
CA VAL A 188 -3.63 0.49 24.63
C VAL A 188 -3.89 0.61 23.13
N VAL A 189 -4.96 1.30 22.74
CA VAL A 189 -5.31 1.56 21.33
C VAL A 189 -4.63 2.87 20.88
N ASP A 190 -3.33 2.83 20.66
CA ASP A 190 -2.51 3.99 20.26
C ASP A 190 -2.10 3.99 18.78
N GLY A 191 -2.24 2.85 18.09
CA GLY A 191 -1.77 2.65 16.71
C GLY A 191 -0.27 2.36 16.60
N GLY A 192 0.44 2.16 17.71
CA GLY A 192 1.84 1.76 17.75
C GLY A 192 1.99 0.23 17.82
N LEU A 193 2.67 -0.36 16.84
CA LEU A 193 2.98 -1.80 16.85
C LEU A 193 4.23 -2.07 17.72
N GLY A 194 4.06 -1.96 19.04
CA GLY A 194 5.11 -2.21 20.02
C GLY A 194 5.12 -3.65 20.58
N PRO A 195 6.11 -3.97 21.45
CA PRO A 195 6.27 -5.31 22.01
C PRO A 195 5.05 -5.86 22.75
N LYS A 196 4.30 -5.00 23.46
CA LYS A 196 3.07 -5.40 24.17
C LYS A 196 1.97 -5.84 23.20
N THR A 197 1.78 -5.09 22.11
CA THR A 197 0.81 -5.46 21.06
C THR A 197 1.22 -6.77 20.41
N LEU A 198 2.50 -6.93 20.05
CA LEU A 198 3.02 -8.17 19.45
C LEU A 198 2.87 -9.38 20.38
N ALA A 199 3.14 -9.22 21.68
CA ALA A 199 2.95 -10.29 22.65
C ALA A 199 1.46 -10.70 22.75
N ALA A 200 0.54 -9.75 22.77
CA ALA A 200 -0.90 -10.02 22.80
C ALA A 200 -1.40 -10.71 21.52
N ILE A 201 -0.87 -10.34 20.34
CA ILE A 201 -1.18 -11.03 19.07
C ILE A 201 -0.83 -12.51 19.15
N ASN A 202 0.30 -12.86 19.75
CA ASN A 202 0.74 -14.26 19.88
C ASN A 202 -0.07 -15.07 20.91
N GLN A 203 -0.95 -14.44 21.70
CA GLN A 203 -1.76 -15.11 22.72
C GLN A 203 -3.20 -15.39 22.28
N VAL A 204 -3.58 -15.00 21.07
CA VAL A 204 -4.94 -15.18 20.56
C VAL A 204 -4.94 -15.99 19.28
N ASP A 205 -6.06 -16.66 19.01
CA ASP A 205 -6.27 -17.33 17.72
C ASP A 205 -6.22 -16.30 16.57
N PRO A 206 -5.38 -16.49 15.54
CA PRO A 206 -5.24 -15.56 14.42
C PRO A 206 -6.57 -15.26 13.70
N ARG A 207 -7.43 -16.28 13.51
CA ARG A 207 -8.71 -16.11 12.82
C ARG A 207 -9.69 -15.29 13.66
N ALA A 208 -9.75 -15.57 14.96
CA ALA A 208 -10.52 -14.78 15.91
C ALA A 208 -10.06 -13.30 15.90
N LEU A 209 -8.74 -13.05 15.86
CA LEU A 209 -8.19 -11.70 15.80
C LEU A 209 -8.59 -10.96 14.51
N MET A 210 -8.46 -11.61 13.35
CA MET A 210 -8.83 -11.02 12.06
C MET A 210 -10.34 -10.69 12.00
N ARG A 211 -11.18 -11.57 12.56
CA ARG A 211 -12.63 -11.34 12.70
C ARG A 211 -12.92 -10.15 13.60
N ALA A 212 -12.30 -10.11 14.80
CA ALA A 212 -12.50 -9.03 15.77
C ALA A 212 -12.01 -7.68 15.23
N ALA A 213 -10.86 -7.63 14.58
CA ALA A 213 -10.33 -6.42 13.94
C ALA A 213 -11.23 -5.92 12.80
N SER A 214 -11.79 -6.83 11.99
CA SER A 214 -12.75 -6.48 10.94
C SER A 214 -14.04 -5.91 11.51
N GLN A 215 -14.54 -6.47 12.62
CA GLN A 215 -15.72 -5.95 13.31
C GLN A 215 -15.45 -4.57 13.91
N ALA A 216 -14.27 -4.36 14.50
CA ALA A 216 -13.87 -3.05 15.02
C ALA A 216 -13.84 -1.99 13.91
N GLN A 217 -13.31 -2.33 12.73
CA GLN A 217 -13.32 -1.43 11.58
C GLN A 217 -14.74 -1.12 11.09
N LEU A 218 -15.62 -2.12 10.98
CA LEU A 218 -17.02 -1.89 10.58
C LEU A 218 -17.73 -0.96 11.56
N ASN A 219 -17.57 -1.19 12.86
CA ASN A 219 -18.19 -0.36 13.90
C ASN A 219 -17.77 1.11 13.78
N ASP A 220 -16.47 1.36 13.56
CA ASP A 220 -15.96 2.71 13.38
C ASP A 220 -16.50 3.37 12.09
N GLU A 221 -16.61 2.63 10.98
CA GLU A 221 -17.21 3.17 9.76
C GLU A 221 -18.69 3.53 9.94
N TYR A 222 -19.47 2.66 10.56
CA TYR A 222 -20.87 2.91 10.85
C TYR A 222 -21.04 4.12 11.79
N LYS A 223 -20.22 4.21 12.83
CA LYS A 223 -20.22 5.37 13.74
C LYS A 223 -19.91 6.67 13.01
N MET A 224 -18.93 6.66 12.11
CA MET A 224 -18.58 7.84 11.32
C MET A 224 -19.66 8.23 10.30
N ALA A 225 -20.37 7.27 9.71
CA ALA A 225 -21.48 7.55 8.80
C ALA A 225 -22.76 8.01 9.52
N GLN A 226 -22.97 7.58 10.77
CA GLN A 226 -24.00 8.13 11.64
C GLN A 226 -23.71 9.59 11.99
N ALA A 227 -22.45 9.91 12.32
CA ALA A 227 -22.02 11.27 12.64
C ALA A 227 -21.96 12.20 11.42
N ASN A 228 -21.69 11.68 10.22
CA ASN A 228 -21.64 12.43 8.98
C ASN A 228 -22.45 11.73 7.87
N PRO A 229 -23.70 12.16 7.60
CA PRO A 229 -24.55 11.57 6.58
C PRO A 229 -23.95 11.54 5.17
N ALA A 230 -23.07 12.48 4.83
CA ALA A 230 -22.39 12.50 3.52
C ALA A 230 -21.51 11.25 3.29
N ARG A 231 -21.13 10.56 4.37
CA ARG A 231 -20.34 9.32 4.30
C ARG A 231 -21.18 8.06 4.03
N LYS A 232 -22.50 8.10 4.20
CA LYS A 232 -23.39 6.92 4.04
C LYS A 232 -23.24 6.26 2.66
N LYS A 233 -23.05 7.06 1.61
CA LYS A 233 -22.86 6.56 0.23
C LYS A 233 -21.63 5.66 0.06
N PHE A 234 -20.62 5.77 0.93
CA PHE A 234 -19.40 4.97 0.85
C PHE A 234 -19.47 3.66 1.65
N ILE A 235 -20.45 3.50 2.54
CA ILE A 235 -20.49 2.38 3.49
C ILE A 235 -20.58 1.03 2.78
N GLY A 236 -21.41 0.91 1.74
CA GLY A 236 -21.54 -0.36 1.01
C GLY A 236 -20.21 -0.84 0.42
N GLY A 237 -19.43 0.06 -0.19
CA GLY A 237 -18.11 -0.27 -0.74
C GLY A 237 -17.09 -0.64 0.34
N LEU A 238 -17.05 0.15 1.41
CA LEU A 238 -16.14 -0.09 2.54
C LEU A 238 -16.44 -1.43 3.23
N GLU A 239 -17.72 -1.75 3.44
CA GLU A 239 -18.15 -3.01 4.03
C GLU A 239 -17.78 -4.21 3.15
N ASN A 240 -18.05 -4.13 1.84
CA ASN A 240 -17.67 -5.18 0.90
C ASN A 240 -16.17 -5.46 0.94
N ARG A 241 -15.33 -4.41 0.98
CA ARG A 241 -13.88 -4.57 1.09
C ARG A 241 -13.47 -5.27 2.38
N ILE A 242 -14.04 -4.87 3.52
CA ILE A 242 -13.72 -5.49 4.82
C ILE A 242 -14.13 -6.97 4.82
N ARG A 243 -15.31 -7.29 4.29
CA ARG A 243 -15.81 -8.68 4.18
C ARG A 243 -14.95 -9.52 3.24
N ASN A 244 -14.56 -8.98 2.08
CA ASN A 244 -13.70 -9.68 1.12
C ASN A 244 -12.32 -10.00 1.69
N ARG A 245 -11.71 -9.04 2.40
CA ARG A 245 -10.44 -9.27 3.13
C ARG A 245 -10.60 -10.40 4.14
N LEU A 246 -11.63 -10.36 5.00
CA LEU A 246 -11.85 -11.39 6.01
C LEU A 246 -12.12 -12.77 5.38
N ALA A 247 -12.94 -12.84 4.34
CA ALA A 247 -13.25 -14.08 3.65
C ALA A 247 -12.04 -14.71 2.95
N SER A 248 -11.08 -13.91 2.52
CA SER A 248 -9.91 -14.39 1.76
C SER A 248 -8.72 -14.76 2.64
N PHE A 249 -8.52 -14.03 3.74
CA PHE A 249 -7.32 -14.16 4.56
C PHE A 249 -7.62 -14.61 5.99
N GLY A 250 -8.89 -14.60 6.40
CA GLY A 250 -9.33 -15.00 7.74
C GLY A 250 -9.74 -16.47 7.88
N VAL A 251 -9.44 -17.30 6.87
CA VAL A 251 -9.86 -18.71 6.74
C VAL A 251 -8.89 -19.71 7.31
#